data_AF-A0A2V9DUA8-F1
#
_entry.id   AF-A0A2V9DUA8-F1
#
_cell.length_a   1.000
_cell.length_b   1.000
_cell.length_c   1.000
_cell.angle_alpha   90.00
_cell.angle_beta   90.00
_cell.angle_gamma   90.00
#
_symmetry.space_group_name_H-M   'P 1'
#
loop_
_entity.id
_entity.type
_entity.pdbx_description
1 polymer ?
#
loop_
_entity_poly.entity_id
_entity_poly.type
_entity_poly.pdbx_seq_one_letter_code
_entity_poly.pdbx_strand_id
1 'polypeptide(L)'
;MGHHRARLNPFGSALHEFAANNVNGRPLVIRRLQRDDDAHGCHLVYVSSSERKVLAQILKTLQGGPTLTVGEMDQFALRGGMIQLTVEEKQVHFTINLSVASRKQLRIRSNLLALSRIVESSVNPGTETGLLP
;
A
#
# COMPACT_ATOMS: atom_id res chain seq x y z
N MET A 1 -1.99 11.44 -29.86
CA MET A 1 -1.85 9.97 -29.78
C MET A 1 -1.10 9.63 -28.50
N GLY A 2 -1.81 9.17 -27.47
CA GLY A 2 -1.21 8.91 -26.15
C GLY A 2 -0.40 7.63 -26.18
N HIS A 3 0.92 7.74 -26.00
CA HIS A 3 1.77 6.58 -25.80
C HIS A 3 1.28 5.80 -24.56
N HIS A 4 0.59 4.68 -24.80
CA HIS A 4 0.46 3.61 -23.83
C HIS A 4 1.86 3.10 -23.53
N ARG A 5 2.57 3.79 -22.62
CA ARG A 5 3.80 3.26 -22.02
C ARG A 5 3.40 1.92 -21.42
N ALA A 6 3.89 0.85 -22.03
CA ALA A 6 3.86 -0.49 -21.50
C ALA A 6 4.06 -0.41 -19.99
N ARG A 7 3.24 -1.13 -19.23
CA ARG A 7 3.34 -1.27 -17.77
C ARG A 7 4.69 -1.89 -17.44
N LEU A 8 5.75 -1.09 -17.46
CA LEU A 8 7.08 -1.50 -17.07
C LEU A 8 6.98 -1.79 -15.58
N ASN A 9 7.09 -3.07 -15.25
CA ASN A 9 7.25 -3.49 -13.87
C ASN A 9 8.52 -2.80 -13.34
N PRO A 10 8.42 -1.81 -12.44
CA PRO A 10 9.61 -1.08 -11.98
C PRO A 10 10.58 -1.99 -11.21
N PHE A 11 10.12 -3.18 -10.85
CA PHE A 11 10.90 -4.20 -10.17
C PHE A 11 11.55 -5.24 -11.09
N GLY A 12 11.32 -5.19 -12.41
CA GLY A 12 11.93 -6.16 -13.35
C GLY A 12 11.74 -7.63 -12.93
N SER A 13 12.84 -8.37 -12.85
CA SER A 13 12.91 -9.74 -12.31
C SER A 13 13.09 -9.81 -10.79
N ALA A 14 13.47 -8.71 -10.13
CA ALA A 14 13.84 -8.69 -8.71
C ALA A 14 12.73 -9.21 -7.80
N LEU A 15 11.47 -8.93 -8.13
CA LEU A 15 10.33 -9.48 -7.40
C LEU A 15 10.25 -11.00 -7.53
N HIS A 16 10.48 -11.56 -8.72
CA HIS A 16 10.43 -13.00 -8.94
C HIS A 16 11.60 -13.72 -8.24
N GLU A 17 12.80 -13.14 -8.30
CA GLU A 17 13.97 -13.62 -7.56
C GLU A 17 13.75 -13.55 -6.05
N PHE A 18 13.14 -12.47 -5.56
CA PHE A 18 12.76 -12.35 -4.15
C PHE A 18 11.72 -13.42 -3.77
N ALA A 19 10.78 -13.72 -4.65
CA ALA A 19 9.75 -14.74 -4.43
C ALA A 19 10.27 -16.18 -4.38
N ALA A 20 11.44 -16.45 -4.95
CA ALA A 20 12.11 -17.74 -4.80
C ALA A 20 12.56 -18.00 -3.35
N ASN A 21 12.58 -16.97 -2.50
CA ASN A 21 12.92 -17.10 -1.08
C ASN A 21 11.66 -17.25 -0.22
N ASN A 22 11.83 -17.98 0.89
CA ASN A 22 10.81 -18.07 1.92
C ASN A 22 10.95 -16.93 2.94
N VAL A 23 9.84 -16.34 3.34
CA VAL A 23 9.79 -15.40 4.47
C VAL A 23 9.33 -16.15 5.70
N ASN A 24 10.21 -16.34 6.68
CA ASN A 24 9.94 -17.13 7.90
C ASN A 24 9.36 -18.52 7.59
N GLY A 25 9.91 -19.21 6.57
CA GLY A 25 9.45 -20.53 6.15
C GLY A 25 8.15 -20.54 5.34
N ARG A 26 7.59 -19.38 4.99
CA ARG A 26 6.40 -19.27 4.14
C ARG A 26 6.79 -18.88 2.71
N PRO A 27 6.26 -19.55 1.67
CA PRO A 27 6.53 -19.17 0.30
C PRO A 27 5.93 -17.80 0.00
N LEU A 28 6.66 -17.00 -0.78
CA LEU A 28 6.16 -15.71 -1.24
C LEU A 28 5.52 -15.89 -2.63
N VAL A 29 4.25 -15.54 -2.75
CA VAL A 29 3.51 -15.63 -4.02
C VAL A 29 3.24 -14.22 -4.54
N ILE A 30 3.67 -13.95 -5.76
CA ILE A 30 3.47 -12.66 -6.41
C ILE A 30 2.34 -12.75 -7.43
N ARG A 31 1.29 -11.97 -7.20
CA ARG A 31 0.14 -11.84 -8.09
C ARG A 31 0.13 -10.44 -8.70
N ARG A 32 0.00 -10.36 -10.03
CA ARG A 32 -0.35 -9.10 -10.70
C ARG A 32 -1.87 -9.01 -10.74
N LEU A 33 -2.42 -8.05 -10.00
CA LEU A 33 -3.86 -7.84 -9.92
C LEU A 33 -4.32 -6.92 -11.06
N GLN A 34 -5.42 -7.28 -11.69
CA GLN A 34 -6.23 -6.42 -12.55
C GLN A 34 -7.29 -5.67 -11.72
N ARG A 35 -8.00 -4.72 -12.33
CA ARG A 35 -8.94 -3.85 -11.59
C ARG A 35 -10.08 -4.63 -10.92
N ASP A 36 -10.51 -5.71 -11.55
CA ASP A 36 -11.64 -6.52 -11.09
C ASP A 36 -11.17 -7.74 -10.29
N ASP A 37 -9.86 -7.91 -10.12
CA ASP A 37 -9.32 -9.00 -9.32
C ASP A 37 -9.59 -8.75 -7.85
N ASP A 38 -10.02 -9.83 -7.18
CA ASP A 38 -10.08 -9.82 -5.75
C ASP A 38 -8.67 -9.81 -5.14
N ALA A 39 -8.38 -8.73 -4.44
CA ALA A 39 -7.16 -8.54 -3.66
C ALA A 39 -7.26 -9.18 -2.26
N HIS A 40 -8.43 -9.68 -1.85
CA HIS A 40 -8.58 -10.52 -0.68
C HIS A 40 -7.69 -11.77 -0.82
N GLY A 41 -7.02 -12.13 0.27
CA GLY A 41 -5.97 -13.17 0.29
C GLY A 41 -4.55 -12.66 0.03
N CYS A 42 -4.36 -11.40 -0.39
CA CYS A 42 -3.05 -10.77 -0.40
C CYS A 42 -2.68 -10.23 0.99
N HIS A 43 -1.51 -10.62 1.49
CA HIS A 43 -0.95 -10.06 2.73
C HIS A 43 -0.45 -8.62 2.54
N LEU A 44 0.04 -8.30 1.34
CA LEU A 44 0.56 -7.00 0.95
C LEU A 44 0.06 -6.67 -0.46
N VAL A 45 -0.45 -5.45 -0.64
CA VAL A 45 -0.80 -4.90 -1.95
C VAL A 45 0.05 -3.67 -2.21
N TYR A 46 0.80 -3.71 -3.31
CA TYR A 46 1.55 -2.58 -3.83
C TYR A 46 0.69 -1.79 -4.82
N VAL A 47 0.55 -0.48 -4.61
CA VAL A 47 -0.28 0.42 -5.42
C VAL A 47 0.63 1.42 -6.10
N SER A 48 0.80 1.25 -7.42
CA SER A 48 1.65 2.15 -8.21
C SER A 48 1.05 3.54 -8.34
N SER A 49 1.92 4.53 -8.52
CA SER A 49 1.57 5.90 -8.95
C SER A 49 0.65 5.97 -10.17
N SER A 50 0.64 4.97 -11.07
CA SER A 50 -0.31 4.89 -12.18
C SER A 50 -1.77 4.80 -11.73
N GLU A 51 -2.02 4.24 -10.55
CA GLU A 51 -3.36 4.02 -10.00
C GLU A 51 -3.85 5.19 -9.16
N ARG A 52 -3.13 6.33 -9.14
CA ARG A 52 -3.49 7.54 -8.36
C ARG A 52 -4.95 7.96 -8.52
N LYS A 53 -5.50 7.84 -9.74
CA LYS A 53 -6.89 8.22 -10.04
C LYS A 53 -7.94 7.35 -9.36
N VAL A 54 -7.60 6.10 -9.05
CA VAL A 54 -8.52 5.11 -8.46
C VAL A 54 -8.09 4.67 -7.05
N LEU A 55 -7.10 5.36 -6.46
CA LEU A 55 -6.54 5.01 -5.15
C LEU A 55 -7.61 4.84 -4.07
N ALA A 56 -8.54 5.79 -3.97
CA ALA A 56 -9.60 5.75 -2.96
C ALA A 56 -10.46 4.48 -3.07
N GLN A 57 -10.78 4.06 -4.31
CA GLN A 57 -11.54 2.84 -4.57
C GLN A 57 -10.73 1.60 -4.17
N ILE A 58 -9.45 1.53 -4.54
CA ILE A 58 -8.55 0.42 -4.16
C ILE A 58 -8.48 0.31 -2.63
N LEU A 59 -8.23 1.41 -1.94
CA LEU A 59 -8.12 1.43 -0.49
C LEU A 59 -9.43 1.01 0.17
N LYS A 60 -10.58 1.44 -0.36
CA LYS A 60 -11.92 1.05 0.12
C LYS A 60 -12.14 -0.47 0.01
N THR A 61 -11.84 -1.07 -1.15
CA THR A 61 -11.95 -2.53 -1.33
C THR A 61 -11.07 -3.30 -0.32
N LEU A 62 -9.89 -2.77 -0.01
CA LEU A 62 -8.95 -3.40 0.92
C LEU A 62 -9.28 -3.18 2.41
N GLN A 63 -10.32 -2.42 2.77
CA GLN A 63 -10.63 -2.13 4.18
C GLN A 63 -11.02 -3.38 4.99
N GLY A 64 -11.66 -4.36 4.35
CA GLY A 64 -12.24 -5.53 5.05
C GLY A 64 -11.26 -6.59 5.55
N GLY A 65 -9.95 -6.44 5.35
CA GLY A 65 -8.97 -7.47 5.74
C GLY A 65 -7.60 -6.93 6.14
N PRO A 66 -6.74 -7.78 6.75
CA PRO A 66 -5.41 -7.41 7.26
C PRO A 66 -4.37 -7.28 6.13
N THR A 67 -4.73 -6.60 5.04
CA THR A 67 -3.84 -6.36 3.91
C THR A 67 -3.06 -5.07 4.14
N LEU A 68 -1.74 -5.19 4.17
CA LEU A 68 -0.80 -4.08 4.22
C LEU A 68 -0.77 -3.37 2.86
N THR A 69 -0.96 -2.05 2.84
CA THR A 69 -0.90 -1.27 1.60
C THR A 69 0.42 -0.50 1.50
N VAL A 70 1.10 -0.67 0.38
CA VAL A 70 2.38 -0.02 0.08
C VAL A 70 2.25 0.73 -1.23
N GLY A 71 2.86 1.91 -1.35
CA GLY A 71 2.86 2.66 -2.60
C GLY A 71 3.98 3.70 -2.65
N GLU A 72 4.33 4.15 -3.85
CA GLU A 72 5.44 5.08 -4.09
C GLU A 72 4.97 6.49 -4.48
N MET A 73 3.66 6.69 -4.60
CA MET A 73 3.11 7.98 -5.02
C MET A 73 3.20 9.05 -3.93
N ASP A 74 3.32 10.31 -4.36
CA ASP A 74 3.34 11.43 -3.42
C ASP A 74 2.11 11.45 -2.53
N GLN A 75 2.36 11.64 -1.24
CA GLN A 75 1.36 11.71 -0.18
C GLN A 75 0.51 10.43 -0.05
N PHE A 76 0.98 9.28 -0.53
CA PHE A 76 0.27 8.00 -0.42
C PHE A 76 -0.16 7.70 1.03
N ALA A 77 0.75 7.87 1.99
CA ALA A 77 0.47 7.62 3.40
C ALA A 77 -0.59 8.59 3.95
N LEU A 78 -0.55 9.87 3.55
CA LEU A 78 -1.55 10.88 3.94
C LEU A 78 -2.93 10.61 3.31
N ARG A 79 -2.97 9.97 2.13
CA ARG A 79 -4.20 9.62 1.40
C ARG A 79 -4.84 8.31 1.84
N GLY A 80 -4.41 7.75 2.97
CA GLY A 80 -4.99 6.53 3.57
C GLY A 80 -4.26 5.23 3.21
N GLY A 81 -3.14 5.30 2.48
CA GLY A 81 -2.19 4.20 2.39
C GLY A 81 -1.43 3.98 3.71
N MET A 82 -0.86 2.81 3.92
CA MET A 82 -0.12 2.51 5.17
C MET A 82 1.36 2.85 5.08
N ILE A 83 2.05 2.38 4.04
CA ILE A 83 3.49 2.63 3.86
C ILE A 83 3.71 3.32 2.52
N GLN A 84 4.28 4.51 2.54
CA GLN A 84 4.80 5.18 1.37
C GLN A 84 6.29 4.95 1.25
N LEU A 85 6.74 4.56 0.06
CA LEU A 85 8.14 4.46 -0.31
C LEU A 85 8.55 5.71 -1.09
N THR A 86 9.65 6.34 -0.71
CA THR A 86 10.32 7.37 -1.53
C THR A 86 11.77 6.97 -1.75
N VAL A 87 12.35 7.41 -2.86
CA VAL A 87 13.78 7.23 -3.13
C VAL A 87 14.42 8.61 -3.14
N GLU A 88 15.25 8.89 -2.14
CA GLU A 88 16.00 10.13 -1.96
C GLU A 88 17.47 9.77 -1.86
N GLU A 89 18.34 10.45 -2.62
CA GLU A 89 19.80 10.19 -2.60
C GLU A 89 20.21 8.72 -2.80
N LYS A 90 19.45 7.96 -3.60
CA LYS A 90 19.60 6.50 -3.84
C LYS A 90 19.30 5.62 -2.63
N GLN A 91 18.73 6.17 -1.56
CA GLN A 91 18.24 5.42 -0.40
C GLN A 91 16.71 5.37 -0.41
N VAL A 92 16.16 4.25 0.07
CA VAL A 92 14.72 4.08 0.22
C VAL A 92 14.31 4.64 1.58
N HIS A 93 13.40 5.60 1.59
CA HIS A 93 12.80 6.15 2.79
C HIS A 93 11.36 5.65 2.93
N PHE A 94 10.95 5.45 4.18
CA PHE A 94 9.63 4.97 4.54
C PHE A 94 8.85 6.09 5.22
N THR A 95 7.64 6.38 4.74
CA THR A 95 6.66 7.15 5.50
C THR A 95 5.50 6.24 5.89
N ILE A 96 5.20 6.14 7.18
CA ILE A 96 4.25 5.18 7.73
C ILE A 96 3.07 5.91 8.34
N ASN A 97 1.86 5.56 7.90
CA ASN A 97 0.62 5.95 8.54
C ASN A 97 0.22 4.91 9.59
N LEU A 98 0.65 5.15 10.83
CA LEU A 98 0.45 4.21 11.92
C LEU A 98 -1.03 4.10 12.33
N SER A 99 -1.83 5.14 12.09
CA SER A 99 -3.26 5.13 12.41
C SER A 99 -4.02 4.14 11.52
N VAL A 100 -3.72 4.12 10.22
CA VAL A 100 -4.33 3.17 9.26
C VAL A 100 -3.88 1.74 9.56
N ALA A 101 -2.59 1.52 9.81
CA ALA A 101 -2.06 0.20 10.14
C ALA A 101 -2.70 -0.38 11.41
N SER A 102 -2.80 0.44 12.46
CA SER A 102 -3.41 0.05 13.74
C SER A 102 -4.89 -0.29 13.61
N ARG A 103 -5.66 0.48 12.82
CA ARG A 103 -7.08 0.16 12.54
C ARG A 103 -7.28 -1.19 11.86
N LYS A 104 -6.29 -1.64 11.07
CA LYS A 104 -6.28 -2.98 10.47
C LYS A 104 -5.61 -4.04 11.33
N GLN A 105 -5.33 -3.73 12.60
CA GLN A 105 -4.68 -4.63 13.57
C GLN A 105 -3.30 -5.13 13.09
N LEU A 106 -2.65 -4.39 12.19
CA LEU A 106 -1.32 -4.71 11.71
C LEU A 106 -0.28 -4.12 12.65
N ARG A 107 0.53 -5.01 13.24
CA ARG A 107 1.61 -4.61 14.14
C ARG A 107 2.90 -4.38 13.34
N ILE A 108 3.27 -3.11 13.17
CA ILE A 108 4.55 -2.74 12.57
C ILE A 108 5.63 -2.86 13.65
N ARG A 109 6.72 -3.57 13.34
CA ARG A 109 7.82 -3.77 14.29
C ARG A 109 8.59 -2.46 14.51
N SER A 110 9.07 -2.26 15.74
CA SER A 110 9.73 -1.03 16.17
C SER A 110 11.00 -0.69 15.38
N ASN A 111 11.72 -1.69 14.88
CA ASN A 111 12.90 -1.50 14.05
C ASN A 111 12.58 -0.83 12.70
N LEU A 112 11.43 -1.14 12.08
CA LEU A 112 11.00 -0.45 10.87
C LEU A 112 10.52 0.97 11.19
N LEU A 113 9.83 1.16 12.32
CA LEU A 113 9.38 2.48 12.76
C LEU A 113 10.55 3.44 13.00
N ALA A 114 11.65 2.95 13.59
CA ALA A 114 12.85 3.73 13.85
C ALA A 114 13.54 4.28 12.57
N LEU A 115 13.29 3.65 11.42
CA LEU A 115 13.83 4.05 10.12
C LEU A 115 12.82 4.87 9.29
N SER A 116 11.68 5.22 9.87
CA SER A 116 10.55 5.78 9.14
C SER A 116 10.12 7.14 9.63
N ARG A 117 9.55 7.94 8.73
CA ARG A 117 8.74 9.09 9.09
C ARG A 117 7.33 8.64 9.43
N ILE A 118 6.86 8.94 10.64
CA ILE A 118 5.47 8.62 11.02
C ILE A 118 4.57 9.80 10.65
N VAL A 119 3.42 9.49 10.06
CA VAL A 119 2.34 10.45 9.80
C VAL A 119 1.04 9.95 10.38
N GLU A 120 0.17 10.89 10.72
CA GLU A 120 -1.20 10.63 11.07
C GLU A 120 -2.08 11.32 10.03
N SER A 121 -2.86 10.56 9.28
CA SER A 121 -3.98 11.16 8.57
C SER A 121 -5.18 11.21 9.51
N SER A 122 -5.74 12.40 9.69
CA SER A 122 -7.08 12.58 10.24
C SER A 122 -8.08 12.06 9.21
N VAL A 123 -8.31 10.75 9.20
CA VAL A 123 -9.55 10.22 8.61
C VAL A 123 -10.64 10.62 9.59
N ASN A 124 -11.37 11.69 9.29
CA ASN A 124 -12.53 12.09 10.06
C ASN A 124 -13.61 11.00 9.88
N PRO A 125 -13.95 10.19 10.91
CA PRO A 125 -14.88 9.09 10.75
C PRO A 125 -16.34 9.55 10.93
N GLY A 126 -16.75 10.64 10.26
CA GLY A 126 -18.08 11.21 10.52
C GLY A 126 -18.51 12.31 9.56
N THR A 127 -19.04 11.92 8.41
CA THR A 127 -20.13 12.65 7.74
C THR A 127 -21.18 11.64 7.27
N GLU A 128 -21.72 10.89 8.22
CA GLU A 128 -23.05 10.28 8.15
C GLU A 128 -23.79 10.70 9.43
N THR A 129 -24.12 11.98 9.51
CA THR A 129 -25.13 12.46 10.46
C THR A 129 -25.91 13.55 9.78
N GLY A 130 -27.09 13.19 9.27
CA GLY A 130 -27.96 14.17 8.64
C GLY A 130 -29.09 13.63 7.78
N LEU A 131 -29.72 12.50 8.12
CA LEU A 131 -31.15 12.36 7.87
C LEU A 131 -31.77 11.27 8.75
N LEU A 132 -32.64 11.71 9.66
CA LEU A 132 -33.98 11.19 10.00
C LEU A 132 -34.37 11.81 11.37
N PRO A 133 -35.63 12.21 11.58
CA PRO A 133 -36.86 11.61 11.04
C PRO A 133 -37.37 12.20 9.72
#